data_AF-I4EMN3-F1
#
_entry.id   AF-I4EMN3-F1
#
_cell.length_a   1.000
_cell.length_b   1.000
_cell.length_c   1.000
_cell.angle_alpha   90.00
_cell.angle_beta   90.00
_cell.angle_gamma   90.00
#
_symmetry.space_group_name_H-M   'P 1'
#
loop_
_entity.id
_entity.type
_entity.pdbx_description
1 polymer ?
#
loop_
_entity_poly.entity_id
_entity_poly.type
_entity_poly.pdbx_seq_one_letter_code
_entity_poly.pdbx_strand_id
1 'polypeptide(L)'
;MQYPEWVANTVVVKKKNGKDRVCIDFTDLNKACPKDSFPLPHIDRLVESTAGNELLTFMDAFSGYNQIMMNPEDQEKTSFITDRGIYCYKVMPFGLKNAGATYQRLVNKMFHNHLGKTMEVYIDDMLVKSLKKEDHVKHLEECFDILNKYRNEAEPGKVHIRSPIRRISWLYCDRKRD
;
A
#
# COMPACT_ATOMS: atom_id res chain seq x y z
N MET A 1 28.71 -24.54 -5.60
CA MET A 1 28.53 -23.10 -5.27
C MET A 1 27.30 -22.64 -6.03
N GLN A 2 26.19 -22.36 -5.35
CA GLN A 2 24.96 -21.92 -6.00
C GLN A 2 24.96 -20.40 -5.97
N TYR A 3 25.11 -19.80 -7.15
CA TYR A 3 25.03 -18.35 -7.29
C TYR A 3 23.55 -17.97 -7.48
N PRO A 4 23.06 -16.92 -6.82
CA PRO A 4 21.72 -16.41 -7.09
C PRO A 4 21.66 -15.91 -8.54
N GLU A 5 20.57 -16.24 -9.22
CA GLU A 5 20.33 -15.82 -10.60
C GLU A 5 20.18 -14.30 -10.74
N TRP A 6 19.61 -13.66 -9.70
CA TRP A 6 19.35 -12.24 -9.63
C TRP A 6 20.06 -11.63 -8.44
N VAL A 7 20.71 -10.48 -8.63
CA VAL A 7 21.32 -9.72 -7.53
C VAL A 7 21.23 -8.22 -7.81
N ALA A 8 20.54 -7.51 -6.93
CA ALA A 8 20.36 -6.07 -6.99
C ALA A 8 21.36 -5.29 -6.13
N ASN A 9 21.64 -4.05 -6.51
CA ASN A 9 22.52 -3.16 -5.76
C ASN A 9 21.75 -2.41 -4.66
N THR A 10 22.43 -2.18 -3.54
CA THR A 10 21.94 -1.31 -2.47
C THR A 10 22.35 0.13 -2.78
N VAL A 11 21.38 1.06 -2.78
CA VAL A 11 21.60 2.49 -3.05
C VAL A 11 21.08 3.35 -1.89
N VAL A 12 21.78 4.44 -1.60
CA VAL A 12 21.38 5.38 -0.54
C VAL A 12 20.76 6.62 -1.19
N VAL A 13 19.52 6.92 -0.81
CA VAL A 13 18.75 8.07 -1.32
C VAL A 13 18.51 9.07 -0.19
N LYS A 14 18.82 10.34 -0.43
CA LYS A 14 18.54 11.43 0.53
C LYS A 14 17.06 11.82 0.47
N LYS A 15 16.36 11.77 1.60
CA LYS A 15 15.01 12.33 1.73
C LYS A 15 15.07 13.86 1.76
N LYS A 16 13.96 14.51 1.39
CA LYS A 16 13.80 15.98 1.48
C LYS A 16 14.04 16.55 2.88
N ASN A 17 13.82 15.73 3.92
CA ASN A 17 14.08 16.09 5.32
C ASN A 17 15.54 15.83 5.76
N GLY A 18 16.46 15.59 4.82
CA GLY A 18 17.88 15.35 5.07
C GLY A 18 18.23 13.95 5.58
N LYS A 19 17.24 13.09 5.88
CA LYS A 19 17.48 11.71 6.33
C LYS A 19 17.83 10.79 5.15
N ASP A 20 18.79 9.90 5.35
CA ASP A 20 19.10 8.88 4.35
C ASP A 20 18.07 7.75 4.35
N ARG A 21 17.83 7.16 3.19
CA ARG A 21 16.98 6.00 2.97
C ARG A 21 17.75 5.00 2.13
N VAL A 22 17.93 3.80 2.66
CA VAL A 22 18.45 2.67 1.89
C VAL A 22 17.33 2.16 0.97
N CYS A 23 17.64 2.02 -0.31
CA CYS A 23 16.78 1.47 -1.35
C CYS A 23 17.53 0.34 -2.06
N ILE A 24 16.79 -0.64 -2.58
CA ILE A 24 17.35 -1.65 -3.47
C ILE A 24 16.99 -1.29 -4.91
N ASP A 25 17.98 -1.30 -5.79
CA ASP A 25 17.80 -1.00 -7.20
C ASP A 25 17.29 -2.23 -7.97
N PHE A 26 15.97 -2.37 -8.03
CA PHE A 26 15.31 -3.42 -8.79
C PHE A 26 15.11 -3.09 -10.28
N THR A 27 15.86 -2.15 -10.86
CA THR A 27 15.65 -1.69 -12.25
C THR A 27 15.65 -2.85 -13.26
N ASP A 28 16.63 -3.74 -13.21
CA ASP A 28 16.72 -4.83 -14.20
C ASP A 28 15.72 -5.95 -13.93
N LEU A 29 15.48 -6.29 -12.67
CA LEU A 29 14.40 -7.20 -12.28
C LEU A 29 13.03 -6.67 -12.78
N ASN A 30 12.79 -5.38 -12.63
CA ASN A 30 11.56 -4.74 -13.10
C ASN A 30 11.44 -4.73 -14.62
N LYS A 31 12.54 -4.64 -15.38
CA LYS A 31 12.50 -4.76 -16.85
C LYS A 31 12.12 -6.18 -17.27
N ALA A 32 12.70 -7.20 -16.63
CA ALA A 32 12.45 -8.60 -16.95
C ALA A 32 11.06 -9.11 -16.51
N CYS A 33 10.52 -8.56 -15.42
CA CYS A 33 9.21 -8.96 -14.92
C CYS A 33 8.08 -8.54 -15.90
N PRO A 34 7.09 -9.39 -16.24
CA PRO A 34 5.89 -8.93 -16.95
C PRO A 34 5.11 -7.90 -16.13
N LYS A 35 4.53 -6.90 -16.79
CA LYS A 35 3.71 -5.88 -16.09
C LYS A 35 2.34 -6.46 -15.75
N ASP A 36 1.94 -6.31 -14.49
CA ASP A 36 0.57 -6.58 -14.08
C ASP A 36 -0.36 -5.46 -14.57
N SER A 37 -1.35 -5.81 -15.42
CA SER A 37 -2.34 -4.89 -15.98
C SER A 37 -3.57 -4.69 -15.08
N PHE A 38 -3.46 -4.94 -13.76
CA PHE A 38 -4.55 -4.67 -12.84
C PHE A 38 -5.01 -3.21 -12.94
N PRO A 39 -6.32 -2.95 -13.11
CA PRO A 39 -6.82 -1.59 -13.25
C PRO A 39 -6.64 -0.84 -11.93
N LEU A 40 -5.76 0.16 -11.94
CA LEU A 40 -5.68 1.12 -10.85
C LEU A 40 -6.76 2.20 -11.06
N PRO A 41 -7.40 2.69 -9.98
CA PRO A 41 -8.39 3.76 -10.10
C PRO A 41 -7.78 5.01 -10.75
N HIS A 42 -8.55 5.66 -11.62
CA HIS A 42 -8.15 6.94 -12.20
C HIS A 42 -8.23 8.03 -11.15
N ILE A 43 -7.23 8.92 -11.09
CA ILE A 43 -7.19 9.98 -10.07
C ILE A 43 -8.41 10.90 -10.14
N ASP A 44 -8.86 11.26 -11.34
CA ASP A 44 -10.05 12.11 -11.51
C ASP A 44 -11.31 11.47 -10.92
N ARG A 45 -11.48 10.15 -11.06
CA ARG A 45 -12.62 9.44 -10.47
C ARG A 45 -12.58 9.47 -8.96
N LEU A 46 -11.38 9.38 -8.36
CA LEU A 46 -11.22 9.49 -6.91
C LEU A 46 -11.56 10.91 -6.43
N VAL A 47 -11.13 11.94 -7.17
CA VAL A 47 -11.46 13.33 -6.84
C VAL A 47 -12.96 13.58 -6.96
N GLU A 48 -13.58 13.17 -8.07
CA GLU A 48 -15.03 13.28 -8.28
C GLU A 48 -15.82 12.57 -7.18
N SER A 49 -15.35 11.39 -6.75
CA SER A 49 -16.06 10.61 -5.74
C SER A 49 -15.98 11.23 -4.34
N THR A 50 -15.06 12.18 -4.11
CA THR A 50 -15.01 12.97 -2.88
C THR A 50 -15.91 14.19 -2.90
N ALA A 51 -16.36 14.64 -4.07
CA ALA A 51 -17.26 15.78 -4.18
C ALA A 51 -18.56 15.55 -3.40
N GLY A 52 -19.02 16.58 -2.69
CA GLY A 52 -20.24 16.52 -1.88
C GLY A 52 -20.11 15.83 -0.52
N ASN A 53 -18.96 15.26 -0.19
CA ASN A 53 -18.69 14.73 1.16
C ASN A 53 -18.31 15.87 2.11
N GLU A 54 -18.95 15.92 3.28
CA GLU A 54 -18.68 16.93 4.32
C GLU A 54 -17.37 16.65 5.07
N LEU A 55 -16.97 15.37 5.19
CA LEU A 55 -15.75 15.00 5.90
C LEU A 55 -14.96 13.91 5.18
N LEU A 56 -13.65 14.14 5.10
CA LEU A 56 -12.67 13.26 4.49
C LEU A 56 -11.55 12.96 5.49
N THR A 57 -11.16 11.69 5.56
CA THR A 57 -10.06 11.21 6.41
C THR A 57 -9.07 10.43 5.60
N PHE A 58 -7.89 10.99 5.44
CA PHE A 58 -6.77 10.32 4.78
C PHE A 58 -6.02 9.46 5.80
N MET A 59 -5.80 8.21 5.42
CA MET A 59 -5.09 7.22 6.20
C MET A 59 -3.89 6.76 5.40
N ASP A 60 -2.70 7.05 5.94
CA ASP A 60 -1.45 6.58 5.37
C ASP A 60 -1.16 5.17 5.88
N ALA A 61 -1.18 4.20 4.97
CA ALA A 61 -0.83 2.81 5.24
C ALA A 61 0.69 2.58 5.23
N PHE A 62 1.52 3.62 5.42
CA PHE A 62 2.97 3.62 5.40
C PHE A 62 3.57 2.31 5.94
N SER A 63 3.98 1.41 5.02
CA SER A 63 4.42 0.00 5.20
C SER A 63 3.47 -1.08 4.65
N GLY A 64 2.43 -0.72 3.89
CA GLY A 64 1.48 -1.68 3.31
C GLY A 64 2.14 -2.82 2.52
N TYR A 65 3.15 -2.54 1.70
CA TYR A 65 3.85 -3.59 0.96
C TYR A 65 4.63 -4.55 1.85
N ASN A 66 5.33 -4.04 2.87
CA ASN A 66 6.12 -4.87 3.79
C ASN A 66 5.26 -5.82 4.65
N GLN A 67 3.93 -5.76 4.52
CA GLN A 67 2.96 -6.65 5.16
C GLN A 67 2.53 -7.81 4.24
N ILE A 68 2.79 -7.69 2.94
CA ILE A 68 2.47 -8.72 1.95
C ILE A 68 3.65 -9.69 1.88
N MET A 69 3.40 -10.98 2.08
CA MET A 69 4.45 -11.99 1.95
C MET A 69 4.86 -12.12 0.49
N MET A 70 6.17 -12.22 0.23
CA MET A 70 6.65 -12.60 -1.09
C MET A 70 6.32 -14.07 -1.32
N ASN A 71 5.86 -14.39 -2.53
CA ASN A 71 5.77 -15.77 -3.00
C ASN A 71 7.13 -16.46 -2.80
N PRO A 72 7.21 -17.61 -2.10
CA PRO A 72 8.49 -18.28 -1.82
C PRO A 72 9.40 -18.45 -3.04
N GLU A 73 8.83 -18.76 -4.21
CA GLU A 73 9.57 -18.94 -5.47
C GLU A 73 10.15 -17.63 -6.04
N ASP A 74 9.61 -16.48 -5.63
CA ASP A 74 10.04 -15.16 -6.09
C ASP A 74 10.95 -14.45 -5.07
N GLN A 75 11.13 -14.99 -3.86
CA GLN A 75 11.96 -14.39 -2.82
C GLN A 75 13.41 -14.23 -3.29
N GLU A 76 14.01 -15.27 -3.86
CA GLU A 76 15.39 -15.23 -4.35
C GLU A 76 15.60 -14.20 -5.47
N LYS A 77 14.56 -13.87 -6.25
CA LYS A 77 14.64 -12.84 -7.30
C LYS A 77 14.81 -11.43 -6.73
N THR A 78 14.45 -11.24 -5.46
CA THR A 78 14.62 -9.97 -4.73
C THR A 78 15.95 -9.88 -3.98
N SER A 79 16.91 -10.73 -4.32
CA SER A 79 18.23 -10.74 -3.67
C SER A 79 19.00 -9.45 -3.91
N PHE A 80 19.74 -9.00 -2.91
CA PHE A 80 20.58 -7.80 -2.94
C PHE A 80 21.88 -8.00 -2.17
N ILE A 81 22.94 -7.29 -2.59
CA ILE A 81 24.25 -7.35 -1.94
C ILE A 81 24.36 -6.31 -0.83
N THR A 82 24.95 -6.74 0.27
CA THR A 82 25.46 -5.91 1.36
C THR A 82 26.94 -6.23 1.60
N ASP A 83 27.60 -5.44 2.44
CA ASP A 83 28.96 -5.69 2.93
C ASP A 83 29.11 -7.03 3.68
N ARG A 84 28.00 -7.60 4.17
CA ARG A 84 27.97 -8.86 4.94
C ARG A 84 27.54 -10.08 4.13
N GLY A 85 27.14 -9.90 2.87
CA GLY A 85 26.66 -10.99 2.02
C GLY A 85 25.39 -10.64 1.27
N ILE A 86 24.79 -11.68 0.68
CA ILE A 86 23.57 -11.58 -0.14
C ILE A 86 22.37 -11.92 0.73
N TYR A 87 21.36 -11.05 0.70
CA TYR A 87 20.10 -11.20 1.41
C TYR A 87 18.94 -11.08 0.42
N CYS A 88 17.79 -11.67 0.72
CA CYS A 88 16.56 -11.54 -0.07
C CYS A 88 15.38 -11.15 0.82
N TYR A 89 14.34 -10.57 0.22
CA TYR A 89 13.16 -10.15 0.96
C TYR A 89 12.13 -11.27 1.11
N LYS A 90 11.64 -11.46 2.34
CA LYS A 90 10.51 -12.35 2.66
C LYS A 90 9.15 -11.69 2.53
N VAL A 91 9.12 -10.36 2.58
CA VAL A 91 7.94 -9.51 2.42
C VAL A 91 8.16 -8.56 1.28
N MET A 92 7.10 -8.12 0.61
CA MET A 92 7.19 -7.35 -0.62
C MET A 92 7.92 -6.02 -0.40
N PRO A 93 9.12 -5.82 -0.98
CA PRO A 93 9.87 -4.59 -0.81
C PRO A 93 9.30 -3.47 -1.69
N PHE A 94 9.58 -2.24 -1.29
CA PHE A 94 9.39 -1.08 -2.15
C PHE A 94 10.27 -1.18 -3.41
N GLY A 95 9.78 -0.62 -4.52
CA GLY A 95 10.53 -0.54 -5.77
C GLY A 95 10.24 -1.67 -6.75
N LEU A 96 9.44 -2.68 -6.39
CA LEU A 96 8.96 -3.66 -7.36
C LEU A 96 7.82 -3.09 -8.23
N LYS A 97 7.89 -3.34 -9.53
CA LYS A 97 6.95 -2.82 -10.53
C LYS A 97 5.49 -3.19 -10.25
N ASN A 98 5.24 -4.40 -9.78
CA ASN A 98 3.88 -4.92 -9.58
C ASN A 98 3.37 -4.76 -8.14
N ALA A 99 4.16 -4.15 -7.23
CA ALA A 99 3.77 -4.04 -5.82
C ALA A 99 2.46 -3.27 -5.62
N GLY A 100 2.28 -2.16 -6.34
CA GLY A 100 1.04 -1.36 -6.29
C GLY A 100 -0.18 -2.15 -6.74
N ALA A 101 -0.06 -2.97 -7.80
CA ALA A 101 -1.15 -3.81 -8.29
C ALA A 101 -1.52 -4.90 -7.28
N THR A 102 -0.53 -5.56 -6.68
CA THR A 102 -0.77 -6.56 -5.63
C THR A 102 -1.46 -5.95 -4.40
N TYR A 103 -0.99 -4.78 -3.94
CA TYR A 103 -1.59 -4.08 -2.81
C TYR A 103 -3.02 -3.65 -3.12
N GLN A 104 -3.27 -3.08 -4.30
CA GLN A 104 -4.62 -2.68 -4.71
C GLN A 104 -5.58 -3.89 -4.76
N ARG A 105 -5.16 -5.06 -5.26
CA ARG A 105 -5.98 -6.28 -5.23
C ARG A 105 -6.37 -6.68 -3.81
N LEU A 106 -5.41 -6.63 -2.89
CA LEU A 106 -5.64 -6.97 -1.49
C LEU A 106 -6.67 -6.02 -0.86
N VAL A 107 -6.48 -4.72 -1.02
CA VAL A 107 -7.37 -3.71 -0.47
C VAL A 107 -8.76 -3.78 -1.12
N ASN A 108 -8.83 -3.98 -2.43
CA ASN A 108 -10.10 -4.18 -3.14
C ASN A 108 -10.88 -5.38 -2.61
N LYS A 109 -10.20 -6.48 -2.28
CA LYS A 109 -10.83 -7.65 -1.66
C LYS A 109 -11.31 -7.32 -0.24
N MET A 110 -10.46 -6.68 0.55
CA MET A 110 -10.72 -6.34 1.95
C MET A 110 -11.94 -5.44 2.12
N PHE A 111 -12.06 -4.42 1.27
CA PHE A 111 -13.09 -3.39 1.38
C PHE A 111 -14.09 -3.37 0.23
N HIS A 112 -14.27 -4.50 -0.47
CA HIS A 112 -15.15 -4.59 -1.65
C HIS A 112 -16.55 -3.97 -1.43
N ASN A 113 -17.13 -4.09 -0.24
CA ASN A 113 -18.45 -3.55 0.09
C ASN A 113 -18.49 -2.04 0.33
N HIS A 114 -17.35 -1.43 0.66
CA HIS A 114 -17.20 -0.04 1.09
C HIS A 114 -16.54 0.85 0.03
N LEU A 115 -15.78 0.25 -0.90
CA LEU A 115 -15.16 0.97 -2.01
C LEU A 115 -16.18 1.71 -2.86
N GLY A 116 -15.87 2.96 -3.21
CA GLY A 116 -16.75 3.87 -3.95
C GLY A 116 -17.82 4.55 -3.09
N LYS A 117 -18.19 3.96 -1.95
CA LYS A 117 -19.26 4.45 -1.06
C LYS A 117 -18.71 5.30 0.07
N THR A 118 -18.08 4.67 1.05
CA THR A 118 -17.54 5.30 2.25
C THR A 118 -16.02 5.29 2.27
N MET A 119 -15.41 4.58 1.31
CA MET A 119 -13.96 4.47 1.23
C MET A 119 -13.47 4.50 -0.21
N GLU A 120 -12.28 5.05 -0.40
CA GLU A 120 -11.54 5.08 -1.65
C GLU A 120 -10.09 4.72 -1.38
N VAL A 121 -9.44 4.02 -2.31
CA VAL A 121 -8.04 3.63 -2.14
C VAL A 121 -7.29 3.79 -3.45
N TYR A 122 -6.15 4.46 -3.36
CA TYR A 122 -5.22 4.64 -4.45
C TYR A 122 -3.82 4.21 -4.03
N ILE A 123 -3.41 3.03 -4.45
CA ILE A 123 -2.08 2.50 -4.14
C ILE A 123 -1.86 2.54 -2.61
N ASP A 124 -1.01 3.42 -2.09
CA ASP A 124 -0.65 3.50 -0.67
C ASP A 124 -1.57 4.42 0.15
N ASP A 125 -2.42 5.20 -0.52
CA ASP A 125 -3.30 6.19 0.11
C ASP A 125 -4.72 5.64 0.24
N MET A 126 -5.18 5.50 1.48
CA MET A 126 -6.57 5.16 1.79
C MET A 126 -7.33 6.40 2.25
N LEU A 127 -8.59 6.50 1.86
CA LEU A 127 -9.46 7.61 2.16
C LEU A 127 -10.81 7.10 2.66
N VAL A 128 -11.24 7.57 3.83
CA VAL A 128 -12.62 7.41 4.30
C VAL A 128 -13.36 8.72 4.02
N LYS A 129 -14.56 8.63 3.46
CA LYS A 129 -15.40 9.76 3.08
C LYS A 129 -16.82 9.59 3.61
N SER A 130 -17.43 10.71 4.01
CA SER A 130 -18.83 10.73 4.45
C SER A 130 -19.56 11.92 3.87
N LEU A 131 -20.75 11.64 3.33
CA LEU A 131 -21.67 12.68 2.87
C LEU A 131 -22.07 13.61 4.00
N LYS A 132 -22.29 13.06 5.19
CA LYS A 132 -22.61 13.82 6.41
C LYS A 132 -21.53 13.66 7.44
N LYS A 133 -21.22 14.74 8.16
CA LYS A 133 -20.22 14.73 9.22
C LYS A 133 -20.56 13.75 10.35
N GLU A 134 -21.84 13.61 10.68
CA GLU A 134 -22.31 12.79 11.81
C GLU A 134 -22.04 11.29 11.59
N ASP A 135 -22.10 10.84 10.34
CA ASP A 135 -21.87 9.42 9.98
C ASP A 135 -20.39 9.03 9.96
N HIS A 136 -19.48 10.02 10.00
CA HIS A 136 -18.07 9.78 9.70
C HIS A 136 -17.32 8.99 10.77
N VAL A 137 -17.68 9.16 12.04
CA VAL A 137 -17.11 8.33 13.12
C VAL A 137 -17.46 6.87 12.89
N LYS A 138 -18.72 6.58 12.55
CA LYS A 138 -19.19 5.23 12.24
C LYS A 138 -18.46 4.64 11.02
N HIS A 139 -18.28 5.40 9.93
CA HIS A 139 -17.55 4.92 8.76
C HIS A 139 -16.08 4.59 9.08
N LEU A 140 -15.46 5.34 9.99
CA LEU A 140 -14.12 5.03 10.47
C LEU A 140 -14.09 3.77 11.32
N GLU A 141 -15.04 3.61 12.25
CA GLU A 141 -15.19 2.38 13.05
C GLU A 141 -15.30 1.15 12.15
N GLU A 142 -16.19 1.17 11.15
CA GLU A 142 -16.34 0.10 10.17
C GLU A 142 -15.02 -0.18 9.42
N CYS A 143 -14.29 0.88 9.05
CA CYS A 143 -13.00 0.73 8.39
C CYS A 143 -11.97 0.04 9.31
N PHE A 144 -11.87 0.47 10.57
CA PHE A 144 -10.96 -0.12 11.54
C PHE A 144 -11.32 -1.57 11.89
N ASP A 145 -12.60 -1.89 11.98
CA ASP A 145 -13.08 -3.25 12.25
C ASP A 145 -12.68 -4.21 11.12
N ILE A 146 -12.78 -3.78 9.87
CA ILE A 146 -12.33 -4.57 8.71
C ILE A 146 -10.81 -4.78 8.76
N LEU A 147 -10.02 -3.74 9.03
CA LEU A 147 -8.57 -3.85 9.16
C LEU A 147 -8.19 -4.84 10.28
N ASN A 148 -8.87 -4.75 11.43
CA ASN A 148 -8.64 -5.63 12.57
C ASN A 148 -9.03 -7.07 12.26
N LYS A 149 -10.15 -7.28 11.56
CA LYS A 149 -10.58 -8.61 11.11
C LYS A 149 -9.55 -9.26 10.20
N TYR A 150 -9.09 -8.56 9.16
CA TYR A 150 -8.08 -9.09 8.25
C TYR A 150 -6.71 -9.29 8.90
N ARG A 151 -6.38 -8.48 9.92
CA ARG A 151 -5.19 -8.71 10.76
C ARG A 151 -5.28 -10.04 11.53
N ASN A 152 -6.47 -10.39 12.03
CA ASN A 152 -6.70 -11.59 12.82
C ASN A 152 -6.91 -12.84 11.97
N GLU A 153 -7.51 -12.69 10.77
CA GLU A 153 -7.76 -13.77 9.79
C GLU A 153 -6.56 -14.06 8.87
N ALA A 154 -5.44 -13.38 9.08
CA ALA A 154 -4.20 -13.59 8.35
C ALA A 154 -3.72 -15.05 8.46
N GLU A 155 -3.99 -15.85 7.41
CA GLU A 155 -3.40 -17.18 7.25
C GLU A 155 -1.87 -17.08 7.34
N PRO A 156 -1.18 -18.02 8.02
CA PRO A 156 0.27 -18.05 8.10
C PRO A 156 0.87 -18.23 6.70
N GLY A 157 1.21 -17.11 6.04
CA GLY A 157 1.89 -17.09 4.75
C GLY A 157 1.36 -16.14 3.69
N LYS A 158 0.19 -15.48 3.87
CA LYS A 158 -0.40 -14.64 2.81
C LYS A 158 -0.23 -13.14 3.03
N VAL A 159 -0.67 -12.61 4.17
CA VAL A 159 -0.61 -11.16 4.49
C VAL A 159 -0.59 -11.00 5.99
N HIS A 160 0.32 -10.19 6.55
CA HIS A 160 0.35 -9.85 7.98
C HIS A 160 0.26 -8.33 8.17
N ILE A 161 -0.95 -7.80 8.32
CA ILE A 161 -1.16 -6.37 8.62
C ILE A 161 -0.78 -6.12 10.09
N ARG A 162 0.42 -5.61 10.34
CA ARG A 162 1.01 -5.51 11.70
C ARG A 162 1.16 -4.11 12.28
N SER A 163 0.88 -3.02 11.53
CA SER A 163 1.09 -1.66 12.05
C SER A 163 -0.23 -0.88 12.22
N PRO A 164 -0.36 -0.06 13.27
CA PRO A 164 -1.45 0.90 13.37
C PRO A 164 -1.34 1.96 12.27
N ILE A 165 -2.49 2.50 11.83
CA ILE A 165 -2.55 3.68 10.96
C ILE A 165 -1.68 4.77 11.59
N ARG A 166 -0.64 5.20 10.89
CA ARG A 166 0.39 6.08 11.48
C ARG A 166 0.02 7.55 11.42
N ARG A 167 -0.80 7.93 10.45
CA ARG A 167 -1.25 9.30 10.27
C ARG A 167 -2.68 9.29 9.78
N ILE A 168 -3.53 9.91 10.59
CA ILE A 168 -4.90 10.26 10.23
C ILE A 168 -4.88 11.77 10.05
N SER A 169 -5.15 12.23 8.84
CA SER A 169 -5.34 13.66 8.59
C SER A 169 -6.78 13.91 8.16
N TRP A 170 -7.43 14.81 8.90
CA TRP A 170 -8.79 15.23 8.68
C TRP A 170 -8.78 16.43 7.74
N LEU A 171 -9.57 16.35 6.67
CA LEU A 171 -9.90 17.50 5.86
C LEU A 171 -11.40 17.74 6.00
N TYR A 172 -11.76 18.86 6.62
CA TYR A 172 -13.13 19.36 6.56
C TYR A 172 -13.35 19.97 5.17
N CYS A 173 -14.28 19.40 4.41
CA CYS A 173 -14.61 19.89 3.09
C CYS A 173 -15.87 20.74 3.21
N ASP A 174 -15.69 22.06 3.25
CA ASP A 174 -16.82 22.98 3.34
C ASP A 174 -17.57 22.97 1.99
N ARG A 175 -18.89 22.73 2.03
CA ARG A 175 -19.73 22.66 0.83
C ARG A 175 -19.73 24.04 0.16
N LYS A 176 -18.94 24.23 -0.90
CA LYS A 176 -19.15 25.37 -1.79
C LYS A 176 -20.52 25.20 -2.45
N ARG A 177 -21.47 26.01 -1.99
CA ARG A 177 -22.74 26.23 -2.69
C ARG A 177 -22.40 26.96 -3.98
N ASP A 178 -22.75 26.38 -5.12
CA ASP A 178 -23.06 27.14 -6.33
C ASP A 178 -24.57 27.46 -6.31
#